data_AF-A0A939WKZ6-F1
#
_entry.id   AF-A0A939WKZ6-F1
#
_cell.length_a   1.000
_cell.length_b   1.000
_cell.length_c   1.000
_cell.angle_alpha   90.00
_cell.angle_beta   90.00
_cell.angle_gamma   90.00
#
_symmetry.space_group_name_H-M   'P 1'
#
loop_
_entity.id
_entity.type
_entity.pdbx_description
1 polymer ?
#
loop_
_entity_poly.entity_id
_entity_poly.type
_entity_poly.pdbx_seq_one_letter_code
_entity_poly.pdbx_strand_id
1 'polypeptide(L)'
;MNYVSLVLRIASLAAIAMLVATIPMRKKKLDTKLGNCLIPLTQKKSTLFLAVLVLAPLIIAFQWFRVFAFYIQVILCLCSVLAIELAVRDKVLGSKCGVYENALIVDGRLLMKEDITALPTLEYEKESEAFNGDNGDFYRKALQIVTEKNGVIFVGFSSEEERNSAVDIIKNWVK
;
A
#
# COMPACT_ATOMS: atom_id res chain seq x y z
N MET A 1 6.42 -38.55 -4.50
CA MET A 1 5.91 -37.17 -4.33
C MET A 1 4.40 -37.28 -4.17
N ASN A 2 3.81 -36.83 -3.07
CA ASN A 2 2.38 -37.03 -2.81
C ASN A 2 1.55 -36.21 -3.82
N TYR A 3 0.57 -36.82 -4.48
CA TYR A 3 -0.29 -36.14 -5.47
C TYR A 3 -0.89 -34.84 -4.92
N VAL A 4 -1.28 -34.84 -3.63
CA VAL A 4 -1.81 -33.66 -2.92
C VAL A 4 -0.82 -32.49 -2.90
N SER A 5 0.47 -32.76 -2.65
CA SER A 5 1.52 -31.73 -2.65
C SER A 5 1.78 -31.12 -4.03
N LEU A 6 1.62 -31.93 -5.09
CA LEU A 6 1.79 -31.46 -6.46
C LEU A 6 0.63 -30.55 -6.86
N VAL A 7 -0.61 -30.95 -6.57
CA VAL A 7 -1.80 -30.13 -6.81
C VAL A 7 -1.72 -28.80 -6.08
N LEU A 8 -1.29 -28.79 -4.81
CA LEU A 8 -1.14 -27.58 -4.01
C LEU A 8 -0.18 -26.56 -4.64
N ARG A 9 0.98 -27.03 -5.15
CA ARG A 9 1.98 -26.16 -5.79
C ARG A 9 1.46 -25.56 -7.08
N ILE A 10 0.81 -26.38 -7.92
CA ILE A 10 0.22 -25.92 -9.19
C ILE A 10 -0.89 -24.91 -8.91
N ALA A 11 -1.77 -25.20 -7.96
CA ALA A 11 -2.85 -24.29 -7.57
C ALA A 11 -2.29 -22.95 -7.05
N SER A 12 -1.22 -22.98 -6.26
CA SER A 12 -0.58 -21.76 -5.73
C SER A 12 0.06 -20.93 -6.84
N LEU A 13 0.75 -21.56 -7.80
CA LEU A 13 1.31 -20.87 -8.96
C LEU A 13 0.22 -20.28 -9.86
N ALA A 14 -0.87 -21.02 -10.08
CA ALA A 14 -2.03 -20.53 -10.82
C ALA A 14 -2.68 -19.32 -10.11
N ALA A 15 -2.80 -19.36 -8.78
CA ALA A 15 -3.29 -18.24 -7.99
C ALA A 15 -2.38 -17.01 -8.14
N ILE A 16 -1.06 -17.17 -8.05
CA ILE A 16 -0.09 -16.08 -8.28
C ILE A 16 -0.26 -15.49 -9.68
N ALA A 17 -0.34 -16.33 -10.72
CA ALA A 17 -0.54 -15.88 -12.09
C ALA A 17 -1.85 -15.11 -12.26
N MET A 18 -2.94 -15.60 -11.66
CA MET A 18 -4.24 -14.92 -11.65
C MET A 18 -4.16 -13.56 -10.93
N LEU A 19 -3.51 -13.48 -9.76
CA LEU A 19 -3.34 -12.23 -9.02
C LEU A 19 -2.63 -11.17 -9.87
N VAL A 20 -1.53 -11.56 -10.54
CA VAL A 20 -0.80 -10.66 -11.44
C VAL A 20 -1.64 -10.26 -12.66
N ALA A 21 -2.40 -11.19 -13.25
CA ALA A 21 -3.29 -10.90 -14.36
C ALA A 21 -4.44 -9.95 -14.00
N THR A 22 -4.88 -9.92 -12.73
CA THR A 22 -5.95 -9.00 -12.27
C THR A 22 -5.48 -7.57 -12.00
N ILE A 23 -4.18 -7.27 -12.03
CA ILE A 23 -3.62 -5.92 -11.83
C ILE A 23 -4.32 -4.83 -12.67
N PRO A 24 -4.44 -4.95 -14.01
CA PRO A 24 -5.09 -3.93 -14.83
C PRO A 24 -6.56 -3.72 -14.47
N MET A 25 -7.28 -4.79 -14.12
CA MET A 25 -8.68 -4.68 -13.68
C MET A 25 -8.80 -3.95 -12.35
N ARG A 26 -7.90 -4.23 -11.41
CA ARG A 26 -7.84 -3.54 -10.11
C ARG A 26 -7.56 -2.05 -10.28
N LYS A 27 -6.65 -1.69 -11.21
CA LYS A 27 -6.38 -0.29 -11.57
C LYS A 27 -7.62 0.42 -12.11
N LYS A 28 -8.32 -0.19 -13.09
CA LYS A 28 -9.55 0.38 -13.66
C LYS A 28 -10.63 0.59 -12.59
N LYS A 29 -10.85 -0.41 -11.73
CA LYS A 29 -11.82 -0.28 -10.63
C LYS A 29 -11.44 0.82 -9.64
N LEU A 30 -10.15 1.00 -9.38
CA LEU A 30 -9.66 2.06 -8.52
C LEU A 30 -9.88 3.44 -9.15
N ASP A 31 -9.57 3.60 -10.43
CA ASP A 31 -9.78 4.86 -11.17
C ASP A 31 -11.25 5.31 -11.14
N THR A 32 -12.19 4.36 -11.30
CA THR A 32 -13.63 4.66 -11.19
C THR A 32 -14.04 5.11 -9.79
N LYS A 33 -13.36 4.63 -8.73
CA LYS A 33 -13.65 5.02 -7.35
C LYS A 33 -13.03 6.36 -6.96
N LEU A 34 -11.87 6.69 -7.53
CA LEU A 34 -11.09 7.86 -7.17
C LEU A 34 -11.73 9.17 -7.67
N GLY A 35 -12.31 9.17 -8.87
CA GLY A 35 -12.72 10.39 -9.57
C GLY A 35 -11.53 11.07 -10.26
N ASN A 36 -11.64 12.37 -10.55
CA ASN A 36 -10.54 13.10 -11.17
C ASN A 36 -9.37 13.31 -10.19
N CYS A 37 -8.16 13.30 -10.73
CA CYS A 37 -6.95 13.63 -9.98
C CYS A 37 -6.84 15.15 -9.87
N LEU A 38 -6.86 15.67 -8.64
CA LEU A 38 -6.68 17.10 -8.38
C LEU A 38 -5.19 17.45 -8.31
N ILE A 39 -4.43 16.65 -7.57
CA ILE A 39 -2.97 16.83 -7.43
C ILE A 39 -2.29 15.46 -7.46
N PRO A 40 -1.41 15.17 -8.44
CA PRO A 40 -0.56 14.00 -8.38
C PRO A 40 0.53 14.21 -7.32
N LEU A 41 0.73 13.22 -6.44
CA LEU A 41 1.80 13.24 -5.43
C LEU A 41 3.00 12.43 -5.93
N THR A 42 4.20 12.71 -5.40
CA THR A 42 5.42 11.99 -5.76
C THR A 42 5.26 10.49 -5.52
N GLN A 43 5.44 9.72 -6.59
CA GLN A 43 5.33 8.26 -6.56
C GLN A 43 6.64 7.66 -6.06
N LYS A 44 6.60 6.96 -4.92
CA LYS A 44 7.73 6.13 -4.51
C LYS A 44 7.79 4.88 -5.38
N LYS A 45 8.87 4.74 -6.14
CA LYS A 45 9.17 3.51 -6.89
C LYS A 45 9.63 2.44 -5.90
N SER A 46 8.73 1.51 -5.56
CA SER A 46 9.06 0.35 -4.72
C SER A 46 9.79 -0.72 -5.55
N THR A 47 11.10 -0.86 -5.36
CA THR A 47 11.90 -1.98 -5.91
C THR A 47 11.53 -3.32 -5.27
N LEU A 48 10.91 -3.28 -4.08
CA LEU A 48 10.47 -4.46 -3.33
C LEU A 48 9.42 -5.28 -4.09
N PHE A 49 8.55 -4.62 -4.86
CA PHE A 49 7.59 -5.33 -5.70
C PHE A 49 8.25 -6.34 -6.64
N LEU A 50 9.33 -5.91 -7.31
CA LEU A 50 10.03 -6.75 -8.28
C LEU A 50 10.71 -7.93 -7.57
N ALA A 51 11.29 -7.68 -6.39
CA ALA A 51 11.88 -8.72 -5.57
C ALA A 51 10.84 -9.78 -5.15
N VAL A 52 9.68 -9.37 -4.64
CA VAL A 52 8.61 -10.30 -4.21
C VAL A 52 8.03 -11.09 -5.39
N LEU A 53 7.86 -10.44 -6.55
CA LEU A 53 7.35 -11.09 -7.75
C LEU A 53 8.26 -12.24 -8.23
N VAL A 54 9.57 -12.14 -8.01
CA VAL A 54 10.55 -13.17 -8.39
C VAL A 54 10.73 -14.20 -7.26
N LEU A 55 10.87 -13.76 -6.01
CA LEU A 55 11.14 -14.63 -4.87
C LEU A 55 9.97 -15.56 -4.53
N ALA A 56 8.72 -15.06 -4.55
CA ALA A 56 7.56 -15.84 -4.18
C ALA A 56 7.33 -17.11 -5.04
N PRO A 57 7.38 -17.06 -6.39
CA PRO A 57 7.32 -18.27 -7.21
C PRO A 57 8.58 -19.13 -7.10
N LEU A 58 9.75 -18.53 -6.86
CA LEU A 58 11.00 -19.27 -6.67
C LEU A 58 10.97 -20.13 -5.40
N ILE A 59 10.35 -19.65 -4.32
CA ILE A 59 10.12 -20.45 -3.10
C ILE A 59 9.28 -21.69 -3.41
N ILE A 60 8.23 -21.56 -4.24
CA ILE A 60 7.38 -22.70 -4.64
C ILE A 60 8.16 -23.66 -5.54
N ALA A 61 8.97 -23.14 -6.47
CA ALA A 61 9.83 -23.95 -7.32
C ALA A 61 10.88 -24.72 -6.51
N PHE A 62 11.44 -24.11 -5.47
CA PHE A 62 12.43 -24.76 -4.59
C PHE A 62 11.87 -25.99 -3.87
N GLN A 63 10.56 -26.03 -3.60
CA GLN A 63 9.91 -27.21 -3.04
C GLN A 63 9.95 -28.45 -3.96
N TRP A 64 10.21 -28.28 -5.26
CA TRP A 64 10.39 -29.41 -6.18
C TRP A 64 11.69 -30.15 -5.94
N PHE A 65 12.74 -29.42 -5.53
CA PHE A 65 14.05 -29.99 -5.24
C PHE A 65 14.16 -30.56 -3.83
N ARG A 66 13.34 -30.08 -2.89
CA ARG A 66 13.39 -30.48 -1.48
C ARG A 66 12.04 -30.95 -0.94
N VAL A 67 12.02 -32.17 -0.41
CA VAL A 67 10.84 -32.74 0.24
C VAL A 67 10.70 -32.18 1.65
N PHE A 68 9.83 -31.19 1.81
CA PHE A 68 9.41 -30.69 3.12
C PHE A 68 8.20 -31.47 3.63
N ALA A 69 7.98 -31.45 4.96
CA ALA A 69 6.74 -31.93 5.56
C ALA A 69 5.53 -31.17 5.01
N PHE A 70 4.37 -31.83 4.91
CA PHE A 70 3.19 -31.28 4.24
C PHE A 70 2.73 -29.93 4.80
N TYR A 71 2.71 -29.77 6.13
CA TYR A 71 2.31 -28.52 6.77
C TYR A 71 3.24 -27.34 6.40
N ILE A 72 4.56 -27.59 6.28
CA ILE A 72 5.53 -26.57 5.86
C ILE A 72 5.24 -26.13 4.43
N GLN A 73 4.93 -27.08 3.53
CA GLN A 73 4.60 -26.77 2.14
C GLN A 73 3.37 -25.88 2.04
N VAL A 74 2.31 -26.20 2.82
CA VAL A 74 1.09 -25.39 2.89
C VAL A 74 1.40 -23.96 3.35
N ILE A 75 2.15 -23.81 4.44
CA ILE A 75 2.53 -22.48 4.97
C ILE A 75 3.32 -21.69 3.92
N LEU A 76 4.33 -22.30 3.30
CA LEU A 76 5.15 -21.63 2.29
C LEU A 76 4.32 -21.21 1.08
N CYS A 77 3.41 -22.06 0.59
CA CYS A 77 2.51 -21.74 -0.51
C CYS A 77 1.59 -20.56 -0.16
N LEU A 78 0.96 -20.58 1.02
CA LEU A 78 0.08 -19.49 1.47
C LEU A 78 0.85 -18.18 1.64
N CYS A 79 2.02 -18.22 2.25
CA CYS A 79 2.89 -17.04 2.40
C CYS A 79 3.29 -16.45 1.05
N SER A 80 3.66 -17.28 0.07
CA SER A 80 3.99 -16.80 -1.28
C SER A 80 2.80 -16.11 -1.96
N VAL A 81 1.59 -16.68 -1.85
CA VAL A 81 0.37 -16.08 -2.43
C VAL A 81 0.04 -14.75 -1.74
N LEU A 82 0.10 -14.70 -0.41
CA LEU A 82 -0.14 -13.48 0.38
C LEU A 82 0.89 -12.38 0.08
N ALA A 83 2.17 -12.76 -0.03
CA ALA A 83 3.24 -11.82 -0.37
C ALA A 83 2.99 -11.17 -1.74
N ILE A 84 2.60 -11.95 -2.75
CA ILE A 84 2.22 -11.43 -4.06
C ILE A 84 0.99 -10.51 -3.96
N GLU A 85 -0.05 -10.90 -3.23
CA GLU A 85 -1.25 -10.06 -3.06
C GLU A 85 -0.93 -8.70 -2.42
N LEU A 86 -0.10 -8.69 -1.38
CA LEU A 86 0.36 -7.46 -0.73
C LEU A 86 1.21 -6.61 -1.68
N ALA A 87 2.15 -7.22 -2.39
CA ALA A 87 2.99 -6.52 -3.35
C ALA A 87 2.16 -5.94 -4.51
N VAL A 88 1.19 -6.69 -5.03
CA VAL A 88 0.26 -6.21 -6.07
C VAL A 88 -0.57 -5.03 -5.56
N ARG A 89 -1.09 -5.11 -4.34
CA ARG A 89 -1.86 -4.02 -3.72
C ARG A 89 -1.01 -2.76 -3.57
N ASP A 90 0.19 -2.90 -3.02
CA ASP A 90 1.14 -1.80 -2.84
C ASP A 90 1.51 -1.17 -4.19
N LYS A 91 1.80 -1.96 -5.23
CA LYS A 91 2.08 -1.45 -6.57
C LYS A 91 0.91 -0.69 -7.19
N VAL A 92 -0.31 -1.20 -7.03
CA VAL A 92 -1.50 -0.56 -7.59
C VAL A 92 -1.72 0.80 -6.93
N LEU A 93 -1.65 0.86 -5.59
CA LEU A 93 -1.84 2.09 -4.82
C LEU A 93 -0.67 3.07 -5.00
N GLY A 94 0.58 2.60 -4.90
CA GLY A 94 1.78 3.42 -5.08
C GLY A 94 1.90 4.03 -6.48
N SER A 95 1.34 3.39 -7.52
CA SER A 95 1.29 3.96 -8.88
C SER A 95 0.27 5.10 -9.06
N LYS A 96 -0.55 5.35 -8.05
CA LYS A 96 -1.68 6.29 -8.06
C LYS A 96 -1.61 7.23 -6.85
N CYS A 97 -0.41 7.52 -6.32
CA CYS A 97 -0.27 8.53 -5.27
C CYS A 97 -0.77 9.89 -5.76
N GLY A 98 -1.69 10.48 -5.03
CA GLY A 98 -2.36 11.72 -5.40
C GLY A 98 -3.57 12.02 -4.54
N VAL A 99 -3.98 13.29 -4.59
CA VAL A 99 -5.26 13.76 -4.05
C VAL A 99 -6.29 13.69 -5.19
N TYR A 100 -7.32 12.90 -5.01
CA TYR A 100 -8.44 12.76 -5.95
C TYR A 100 -9.72 13.36 -5.36
N GLU A 101 -10.73 13.57 -6.19
CA GLU A 101 -12.03 14.13 -5.76
C GLU A 101 -12.66 13.39 -4.58
N ASN A 102 -12.58 12.06 -4.58
CA ASN A 102 -13.27 11.20 -3.61
C ASN A 102 -12.33 10.48 -2.64
N ALA A 103 -11.01 10.59 -2.84
CA ALA A 103 -10.04 9.88 -2.00
C ALA A 103 -8.64 10.50 -2.05
N LEU A 104 -7.88 10.27 -0.99
CA LEU A 104 -6.46 10.54 -0.88
C LEU A 104 -5.69 9.21 -0.99
N ILE A 105 -4.75 9.15 -1.93
CA ILE A 105 -3.79 8.04 -2.00
C ILE A 105 -2.41 8.55 -1.67
N VAL A 106 -1.82 8.00 -0.62
CA VAL A 106 -0.54 8.47 -0.09
C VAL A 106 0.13 7.35 0.68
N ASP A 107 1.44 7.20 0.52
CA ASP A 107 2.27 6.14 1.13
C ASP A 107 1.67 4.72 1.01
N GLY A 108 1.13 4.38 -0.17
CA GLY A 108 0.52 3.08 -0.44
C GLY A 108 -0.82 2.84 0.27
N ARG A 109 -1.42 3.87 0.89
CA ARG A 109 -2.73 3.81 1.55
C ARG A 109 -3.79 4.52 0.72
N LEU A 110 -5.00 4.02 0.80
CA LEU A 110 -6.19 4.60 0.18
C LEU A 110 -7.12 5.10 1.29
N LEU A 111 -7.36 6.41 1.33
CA LEU A 111 -8.22 7.05 2.31
C LEU A 111 -9.39 7.66 1.56
N MET A 112 -10.59 7.12 1.79
CA MET A 112 -11.80 7.70 1.19
C MET A 112 -12.12 9.01 1.89
N LYS A 113 -12.61 9.99 1.14
CA LYS A 113 -13.06 11.27 1.68
C LYS A 113 -14.08 11.10 2.82
N GLU A 114 -15.01 10.17 2.63
CA GLU A 114 -16.05 9.82 3.60
C GLU A 114 -15.49 9.28 4.94
N ASP A 115 -14.29 8.70 4.92
CA ASP A 115 -13.65 8.10 6.09
C ASP A 115 -12.81 9.11 6.85
N ILE A 116 -12.55 10.32 6.31
CA ILE A 116 -11.73 11.35 6.95
C ILE A 116 -12.63 12.20 7.85
N THR A 117 -12.46 12.04 9.17
CA THR A 117 -13.28 12.73 10.17
C THR A 117 -12.65 14.03 10.65
N ALA A 118 -11.33 14.06 10.83
CA ALA A 118 -10.64 15.26 11.31
C ALA A 118 -9.18 15.34 10.84
N LEU A 119 -8.68 16.57 10.74
CA LEU A 119 -7.28 16.89 10.52
C LEU A 119 -6.76 17.64 11.75
N PRO A 120 -6.15 16.96 12.72
CA PRO A 120 -5.50 17.58 13.87
C PRO A 120 -4.16 18.21 13.44
N THR A 121 -4.19 19.18 12.53
CA THR A 121 -3.00 19.85 11.99
C THR A 121 -2.40 20.89 12.94
N LEU A 122 -3.11 21.34 13.98
CA LEU A 122 -2.69 22.48 14.80
C LEU A 122 -1.87 22.14 16.07
N GLU A 123 -1.90 20.90 16.55
CA GLU A 123 -1.10 20.49 17.73
C GLU A 123 0.30 20.00 17.34
N TYR A 124 0.43 19.38 16.15
CA TYR A 124 1.68 18.77 15.70
C TYR A 124 2.73 19.79 15.24
N GLU A 125 2.30 20.90 14.64
CA GLU A 125 3.21 21.99 14.25
C GLU A 125 3.93 22.57 15.48
N LYS A 126 3.23 22.69 16.62
CA LYS A 126 3.80 23.18 17.88
C LYS A 126 4.81 22.22 18.51
N GLU A 127 4.63 20.90 18.37
CA GLU A 127 5.62 19.92 18.80
C GLU A 127 6.82 19.84 17.85
N SER A 128 6.61 20.05 16.55
CA SER A 128 7.68 20.06 15.54
C SER A 128 8.63 21.25 15.68
N GLU A 129 8.15 22.41 16.16
CA GLU A 129 9.01 23.56 16.50
C GLU A 129 9.83 23.32 17.77
N ALA A 130 9.36 22.46 18.68
CA ALA A 130 10.08 22.10 19.91
C ALA A 130 11.19 21.06 19.67
N PHE A 131 11.06 20.23 18.62
CA PHE A 131 12.04 19.21 18.23
C PHE A 131 12.98 19.72 17.12
N ASN A 132 13.89 20.64 17.47
CA ASN A 132 15.03 21.03 16.61
C ASN A 132 16.11 19.93 16.59
N GLY A 133 15.81 18.79 15.96
CA GLY A 133 16.76 17.69 15.74
C GLY A 133 16.41 16.89 14.49
N ASP A 134 17.19 15.85 14.18
CA ASP A 134 17.11 15.00 12.97
C ASP A 134 15.68 14.42 12.69
N ASN A 135 14.83 14.34 13.72
CA ASN A 135 13.44 13.90 13.62
C ASN A 135 12.43 15.00 13.22
N GLY A 136 12.80 16.27 13.26
CA GLY A 136 11.93 17.41 12.91
C GLY A 136 11.54 17.43 11.42
N ASP A 137 12.43 16.98 10.55
CA ASP A 137 12.17 16.88 9.11
C ASP A 137 11.13 15.81 8.75
N PHE A 138 11.03 14.75 9.55
CA PHE A 138 9.97 13.73 9.38
C PHE A 138 8.61 14.32 9.74
N TYR A 139 8.54 15.08 10.84
CA TYR A 139 7.30 15.69 11.31
C TYR A 139 6.79 16.82 10.40
N ARG A 140 7.69 17.60 9.79
CA ARG A 140 7.32 18.60 8.76
C ARG A 140 6.74 17.98 7.50
N LYS A 141 7.09 16.73 7.20
CA LYS A 141 6.58 15.99 6.03
C LYS A 141 5.42 15.06 6.38
N ALA A 142 5.07 14.90 7.65
CA ALA A 142 4.00 14.03 8.09
C ALA A 142 2.70 14.82 8.31
N LEU A 143 1.57 14.16 8.04
CA LEU A 143 0.23 14.65 8.34
C LEU A 143 -0.49 13.60 9.17
N GLN A 144 -1.05 14.04 10.29
CA GLN A 144 -1.97 13.22 11.07
C GLN A 144 -3.39 13.39 10.52
N ILE A 145 -4.03 12.27 10.21
CA ILE A 145 -5.42 12.21 9.73
C ILE A 145 -6.20 11.32 10.68
N VAL A 146 -7.36 11.77 11.14
CA VAL A 146 -8.28 10.96 11.92
C VAL A 146 -9.29 10.36 10.96
N THR A 147 -9.39 9.04 10.99
CA THR A 147 -10.33 8.26 10.17
C THR A 147 -11.35 7.55 11.04
N GLU A 148 -12.56 7.37 10.52
CA GLU A 148 -13.63 6.66 11.23
C GLU A 148 -13.26 5.17 11.41
N LYS A 149 -12.66 4.55 10.39
CA LYS A 149 -12.36 3.11 10.40
C LYS A 149 -11.05 2.74 11.08
N ASN A 150 -10.00 3.56 10.93
CA ASN A 150 -8.65 3.21 11.38
C ASN A 150 -8.15 4.10 12.52
N GLY A 151 -8.98 5.03 13.02
CA GLY A 151 -8.58 5.99 14.04
C GLY A 151 -7.52 6.96 13.52
N VAL A 152 -6.51 7.26 14.34
CA VAL A 152 -5.42 8.18 14.01
C VAL A 152 -4.38 7.50 13.13
N ILE A 153 -4.13 8.06 11.95
CA ILE A 153 -3.09 7.61 11.02
C ILE A 153 -2.10 8.74 10.72
N PHE A 154 -0.82 8.38 10.59
CA PHE A 154 0.22 9.29 10.13
C PHE A 154 0.57 8.98 8.68
N VAL A 155 0.60 10.02 7.87
CA VAL A 155 0.87 9.96 6.45
C VAL A 155 2.12 10.77 6.17
N GLY A 156 3.13 10.15 5.54
CA GLY A 156 4.32 10.85 5.08
C GLY A 156 4.19 11.35 3.64
N PHE A 157 4.56 12.61 3.41
CA PHE A 157 4.71 13.23 2.10
C PHE A 157 6.18 13.29 1.70
N SER A 158 6.46 13.52 0.40
CA SER A 158 7.85 13.63 -0.07
C SER A 158 8.45 15.00 0.26
N SER A 159 7.62 16.05 0.24
CA SER A 159 7.98 17.42 0.60
C SER A 159 6.92 18.08 1.48
N GLU A 160 7.32 19.14 2.18
CA GLU A 160 6.43 19.99 2.96
C GLU A 160 5.44 20.76 2.05
N GLU A 161 5.87 21.15 0.85
CA GLU A 161 5.02 21.80 -0.16
C GLU A 161 3.91 20.86 -0.66
N GLU A 162 4.21 19.58 -0.90
CA GLU A 162 3.22 18.56 -1.24
C GLU A 162 2.22 18.37 -0.10
N ARG A 163 2.70 18.33 1.15
CA ARG A 163 1.85 18.23 2.34
C ARG A 163 0.89 19.42 2.40
N ASN A 164 1.39 20.65 2.30
CA ASN A 164 0.58 21.86 2.41
C ASN A 164 -0.47 21.93 1.30
N SER A 165 -0.09 21.61 0.06
CA SER A 165 -1.01 21.57 -1.08
C SER A 165 -2.11 20.51 -0.90
N ALA A 166 -1.79 19.35 -0.33
CA ALA A 166 -2.77 18.32 -0.02
C ALA A 166 -3.70 18.77 1.12
N VAL A 167 -3.16 19.37 2.17
CA VAL A 167 -3.91 19.87 3.33
C VAL A 167 -4.94 20.93 2.90
N ASP A 168 -4.58 21.85 2.01
CA ASP A 168 -5.50 22.89 1.53
C ASP A 168 -6.74 22.32 0.84
N ILE A 169 -6.59 21.18 0.15
CA ILE A 169 -7.74 20.48 -0.45
C ILE A 169 -8.51 19.70 0.61
N ILE A 170 -7.83 18.95 1.47
CA ILE A 170 -8.46 18.04 2.44
C ILE A 170 -9.19 18.83 3.54
N LYS A 171 -8.72 20.05 3.89
CA LYS A 171 -9.43 20.97 4.80
C LYS A 171 -10.86 21.26 4.34
N ASN A 172 -11.12 21.29 3.03
CA ASN A 172 -12.47 21.49 2.49
C ASN A 172 -13.36 20.24 2.58
N TRP A 173 -12.80 19.09 2.97
CA TRP A 173 -13.54 17.83 3.11
C TRP A 173 -14.03 17.61 4.53
N VAL A 174 -13.31 18.14 5.52
CA VAL A 174 -13.67 18.09 6.93
C VAL A 174 -14.53 19.33 7.24
N LYS A 175 -15.82 19.12 7.51
CA LYS A 175 -16.77 20.15 7.93
C LYS A 175 -17.08 20.03 9.42
#